data_AF-A0A183HP38-F1
#
_entry.id   AF-A0A183HP38-F1
#
_cell.length_a   1.000
_cell.length_b   1.000
_cell.length_c   1.000
_cell.angle_alpha   90.00
_cell.angle_beta   90.00
_cell.angle_gamma   90.00
#
_symmetry.space_group_name_H-M   'P 1'
#
loop_
_entity.id
_entity.type
_entity.pdbx_description
1 polymer ?
#
loop_
_entity_poly.entity_id
_entity_poly.type
_entity_poly.pdbx_seq_one_letter_code
_entity_poly.pdbx_strand_id
1 'polypeptide(L)'
;MAHATRDHILRVANEADFILNRLRAEDISKHAQFESDAAEQMHRRRKEEQVNDHLVTANRKRDLLVSARLLERLTSLLSYSGGAWNDPCQNLNTFWKLDVWEDDSRRRKRFVRNPYGCHHSAACLKTVLENKSSDKEVDKAREDLLRDLIAQRLISLGSLKAGSALSELVDETDFEKWATEPDAAIDLQKGRKFPKSYLAVNKS
;
A
#
# COMPACT_ATOMS: atom_id res chain seq x y z
N MET A 1 95.43 17.75 -6.44
CA MET A 1 94.35 17.13 -5.63
C MET A 1 92.95 17.67 -5.97
N ALA A 2 92.77 18.95 -6.35
CA ALA A 2 91.46 19.52 -6.68
C ALA A 2 90.75 18.94 -7.94
N HIS A 3 91.49 18.38 -8.90
CA HIS A 3 90.90 17.75 -10.10
C HIS A 3 90.24 16.40 -9.79
N ALA A 4 90.88 15.58 -8.97
CA ALA A 4 90.34 14.26 -8.59
C ALA A 4 89.04 14.38 -7.78
N THR A 5 88.96 15.37 -6.89
CA THR A 5 87.72 15.64 -6.12
C THR A 5 86.61 16.17 -7.01
N ARG A 6 86.94 17.07 -7.96
CA ARG A 6 85.99 17.57 -8.96
C ARG A 6 85.40 16.45 -9.82
N ASP A 7 86.23 15.56 -10.35
CA ASP A 7 85.78 14.44 -11.19
C ASP A 7 84.92 13.44 -10.40
N HIS A 8 85.26 13.21 -9.13
CA HIS A 8 84.46 12.38 -8.25
C HIS A 8 83.07 12.99 -8.00
N ILE A 9 83.00 14.29 -7.68
CA ILE A 9 81.72 15.00 -7.48
C ILE A 9 80.85 14.91 -8.73
N LEU A 10 81.43 15.13 -9.92
CA LEU A 10 80.70 15.04 -11.18
C LEU A 10 80.15 13.63 -11.43
N ARG A 11 80.93 12.57 -11.16
CA ARG A 11 80.44 11.19 -11.27
C ARG A 11 79.30 10.90 -10.29
N VAL A 12 79.44 11.32 -9.04
CA VAL A 12 78.40 11.12 -8.01
C VAL A 12 77.13 11.88 -8.37
N ALA A 13 77.25 13.12 -8.85
CA ALA A 13 76.11 13.92 -9.29
C ALA A 13 75.38 13.27 -10.48
N ASN A 14 76.13 12.82 -11.50
CA ASN A 14 75.54 12.13 -12.65
C ASN A 14 74.85 10.82 -12.26
N GLU A 15 75.43 10.06 -11.33
CA GLU A 15 74.82 8.82 -10.82
C GLU A 15 73.53 9.12 -10.05
N ALA A 16 73.54 10.17 -9.21
CA ALA A 16 72.34 10.60 -8.50
C ALA A 16 71.22 11.05 -9.47
N ASP A 17 71.57 11.82 -10.50
CA ASP A 17 70.62 12.25 -11.54
C ASP A 17 70.06 11.04 -12.31
N PHE A 18 70.88 10.04 -12.61
CA PHE A 18 70.43 8.81 -13.26
C PHE A 18 69.40 8.06 -12.40
N ILE A 19 69.71 7.85 -11.11
CA ILE A 19 68.81 7.16 -10.19
C ILE A 19 67.49 7.92 -10.03
N LEU A 20 67.54 9.24 -9.83
CA LEU A 20 66.34 10.06 -9.66
C LEU A 20 65.47 10.07 -10.92
N ASN A 21 66.07 10.19 -12.10
CA ASN A 21 65.33 10.15 -13.35
C ASN A 21 64.68 8.79 -13.60
N ARG A 22 65.37 7.70 -13.26
CA ARG A 22 64.80 6.35 -13.33
C ARG A 22 63.61 6.18 -12.39
N LEU A 23 63.76 6.55 -11.12
CA LEU A 23 62.67 6.47 -10.14
C LEU A 23 61.47 7.30 -10.59
N ARG A 24 61.70 8.52 -11.09
CA ARG A 24 60.64 9.38 -11.62
C ARG A 24 59.91 8.73 -12.80
N ALA A 25 60.64 8.11 -13.73
CA ALA A 25 60.02 7.43 -14.87
C ALA A 25 59.19 6.21 -14.43
N GLU A 26 59.69 5.42 -13.48
CA GLU A 26 58.96 4.29 -12.90
C GLU A 26 57.69 4.76 -12.17
N ASP A 27 57.77 5.85 -11.38
CA ASP A 27 56.63 6.40 -10.66
C ASP A 27 55.55 6.94 -11.61
N ILE A 28 55.94 7.65 -12.68
CA ILE A 28 55.00 8.10 -13.72
C ILE A 28 54.29 6.90 -14.36
N SER A 29 55.04 5.86 -14.71
CA SER A 29 54.45 4.65 -15.32
C SER A 29 53.49 3.94 -14.38
N LYS A 30 53.83 3.81 -13.09
CA LYS A 30 52.96 3.18 -12.08
C LYS A 30 51.71 4.00 -11.83
N HIS A 31 51.84 5.33 -11.79
CA HIS A 31 50.70 6.23 -11.61
C HIS A 31 49.73 6.11 -12.79
N ALA A 32 50.24 6.15 -14.03
CA ALA A 32 49.43 5.97 -15.22
C ALA A 32 48.70 4.61 -15.22
N GLN A 33 49.39 3.53 -14.81
CA GLN A 33 48.76 2.21 -14.69
C GLN A 33 47.65 2.20 -13.63
N PHE A 34 47.92 2.77 -12.45
CA PHE A 34 46.94 2.86 -11.38
C PHE A 34 45.70 3.65 -11.81
N GLU A 35 45.87 4.78 -12.51
CA GLU A 35 44.75 5.56 -13.03
C GLU A 35 43.91 4.77 -14.03
N SER A 36 44.56 4.03 -14.93
CA SER A 36 43.89 3.14 -15.88
C SER A 36 43.09 2.04 -15.16
N ASP A 37 43.73 1.33 -14.22
CA ASP A 37 43.10 0.23 -13.47
C ASP A 37 41.94 0.74 -12.62
N ALA A 38 42.10 1.91 -11.98
CA ALA A 38 41.04 2.56 -11.21
C ALA A 38 39.86 2.97 -12.12
N ALA A 39 40.13 3.52 -13.29
CA ALA A 39 39.10 3.88 -14.26
C ALA A 39 38.34 2.65 -14.77
N GLU A 40 39.05 1.56 -15.09
CA GLU A 40 38.44 0.30 -15.50
C GLU A 40 37.60 -0.33 -14.39
N GLN A 41 38.12 -0.35 -13.16
CA GLN A 41 37.39 -0.88 -12.01
C GLN A 41 36.11 -0.09 -11.75
N MET A 42 36.17 1.25 -11.82
CA MET A 42 34.99 2.10 -11.67
C MET A 42 33.98 1.86 -12.79
N HIS A 43 34.43 1.66 -14.03
CA HIS A 43 33.56 1.30 -15.15
C HIS A 43 32.89 -0.05 -14.94
N ARG A 44 33.64 -1.06 -14.47
CA ARG A 44 33.10 -2.39 -14.18
C ARG A 44 32.04 -2.33 -13.09
N ARG A 45 32.30 -1.60 -12.00
CA ARG A 45 31.33 -1.39 -10.91
C ARG A 45 30.03 -0.74 -11.39
N ARG A 46 30.11 0.30 -12.23
CA ARG A 46 28.90 0.92 -12.81
C ARG A 46 28.07 -0.05 -13.64
N LYS A 47 28.71 -0.94 -14.41
CA LYS A 47 27.99 -1.98 -15.16
C LYS A 47 27.34 -3.01 -14.23
N GLU A 48 28.04 -3.44 -13.19
CA GLU A 48 27.52 -4.35 -12.17
C GLU A 48 26.29 -3.74 -11.46
N GLU A 49 26.37 -2.47 -11.08
CA GLU A 49 25.26 -1.70 -10.51
C GLU A 49 24.06 -1.62 -11.46
N GLN A 50 24.29 -1.32 -12.75
CA GLN A 50 23.23 -1.29 -13.75
C GLN A 50 22.52 -2.64 -13.89
N VAL A 51 23.27 -3.75 -13.87
CA VAL A 51 22.68 -5.10 -13.91
C VAL A 51 21.88 -5.37 -12.64
N ASN A 52 22.40 -4.99 -11.47
CA ASN A 52 21.70 -5.13 -10.19
C ASN A 52 20.36 -4.37 -10.19
N ASP A 53 20.36 -3.11 -10.63
CA ASP A 53 19.14 -2.31 -10.76
C ASP A 53 18.12 -2.98 -11.70
N HIS A 54 18.58 -3.56 -12.79
CA HIS A 54 17.73 -4.32 -13.70
C HIS A 54 17.12 -5.56 -13.03
N LEU A 55 17.91 -6.29 -12.25
CA LEU A 55 17.44 -7.47 -11.51
C LEU A 55 16.43 -7.09 -10.41
N VAL A 56 16.67 -6.02 -9.68
CA VAL A 56 15.77 -5.52 -8.63
C VAL A 56 14.45 -5.09 -9.23
N THR A 57 14.48 -4.29 -10.30
CA THR A 57 13.26 -3.81 -10.97
C THR A 57 12.48 -4.95 -11.63
N ALA A 58 13.16 -5.92 -12.26
CA ALA A 58 12.52 -7.10 -12.83
C ALA A 58 11.86 -7.98 -11.76
N ASN A 59 12.54 -8.21 -10.62
CA ASN A 59 11.96 -8.98 -9.51
C ASN A 59 10.74 -8.29 -8.91
N ARG A 60 10.80 -6.98 -8.65
CA ARG A 60 9.64 -6.20 -8.17
C ARG A 60 8.45 -6.33 -9.13
N LYS A 61 8.67 -6.21 -10.45
CA LYS A 61 7.61 -6.41 -11.45
C LYS A 61 7.03 -7.82 -11.39
N ARG A 62 7.88 -8.85 -11.29
CA ARG A 62 7.45 -10.24 -11.15
C ARG A 62 6.61 -10.44 -9.89
N ASP A 63 7.05 -9.93 -8.75
CA ASP A 63 6.35 -10.06 -7.47
C ASP A 63 5.00 -9.35 -7.48
N LEU A 64 4.92 -8.16 -8.09
CA LEU A 64 3.65 -7.45 -8.31
C LEU A 64 2.67 -8.29 -9.14
N LEU A 65 3.14 -8.87 -10.26
CA LEU A 65 2.30 -9.72 -11.10
C LEU A 65 1.83 -10.99 -10.39
N VAL A 66 2.72 -11.63 -9.61
CA VAL A 66 2.37 -12.81 -8.83
C VAL A 66 1.34 -12.45 -7.76
N SER A 67 1.54 -11.35 -7.04
CA SER A 67 0.62 -10.87 -6.01
C SER A 67 -0.75 -10.54 -6.60
N ALA A 68 -0.79 -9.88 -7.76
CA ALA A 68 -2.03 -9.60 -8.48
C ALA A 68 -2.80 -10.88 -8.86
N ARG A 69 -2.10 -11.89 -9.38
CA ARG A 69 -2.71 -13.21 -9.70
C ARG A 69 -3.21 -13.93 -8.45
N LEU A 70 -2.48 -13.85 -7.33
CA LEU A 70 -2.92 -14.43 -6.06
C LEU A 70 -4.17 -13.74 -5.54
N LEU A 71 -4.22 -12.41 -5.59
CA LEU A 71 -5.40 -11.63 -5.21
C LEU A 71 -6.60 -11.97 -6.10
N GLU A 72 -6.42 -12.06 -7.41
CA GLU A 72 -7.48 -12.44 -8.35
C GLU A 72 -8.00 -13.86 -8.05
N ARG A 73 -7.09 -14.80 -7.75
CA ARG A 73 -7.45 -16.18 -7.39
C ARG A 73 -8.20 -16.24 -6.07
N LEU A 74 -7.73 -15.54 -5.04
CA LEU A 74 -8.41 -15.46 -3.74
C LEU A 74 -9.79 -14.82 -3.88
N THR A 75 -9.88 -13.71 -4.62
CA THR A 75 -11.14 -13.03 -4.91
C THR A 75 -12.11 -13.97 -5.64
N SER A 76 -11.61 -14.75 -6.60
CA SER A 76 -12.41 -15.73 -7.33
C SER A 76 -12.91 -16.86 -6.42
N LEU A 77 -12.08 -17.36 -5.50
CA LEU A 77 -12.46 -18.40 -4.53
C LEU A 77 -13.49 -17.91 -3.51
N LEU A 78 -13.30 -16.70 -2.98
CA LEU A 78 -14.21 -16.10 -1.99
C LEU A 78 -15.55 -15.68 -2.62
N SER A 79 -15.53 -15.27 -3.89
CA SER A 79 -16.75 -14.94 -4.61
C SER A 79 -17.43 -16.14 -5.25
N TYR A 80 -16.82 -17.33 -5.29
CA TYR A 80 -17.44 -18.49 -5.93
C TYR A 80 -18.72 -18.92 -5.20
N SER A 81 -19.87 -18.92 -5.89
CA SER A 81 -21.17 -19.17 -5.27
C SER A 81 -21.38 -20.60 -4.77
N GLY A 82 -20.61 -21.57 -5.30
CA GLY A 82 -20.61 -22.96 -4.84
C GLY A 82 -19.47 -23.29 -3.88
N GLY A 83 -18.73 -22.29 -3.40
CA GLY A 83 -17.55 -22.49 -2.56
C GLY A 83 -17.90 -22.73 -1.10
N ALA A 84 -17.02 -23.44 -0.38
CA ALA A 84 -17.17 -23.71 1.05
C ALA A 84 -17.18 -22.43 1.93
N TRP A 85 -16.86 -21.27 1.35
CA TRP A 85 -16.83 -19.97 2.01
C TRP A 85 -18.04 -19.09 1.67
N ASN A 86 -18.95 -19.57 0.81
CA ASN A 86 -20.16 -18.82 0.49
C ASN A 86 -21.22 -19.06 1.57
N ASP A 87 -21.51 -18.05 2.38
CA ASP A 87 -22.58 -18.09 3.37
C ASP A 87 -23.94 -17.81 2.68
N PRO A 88 -24.88 -18.77 2.65
CA PRO A 88 -26.20 -18.57 2.05
C PRO A 88 -27.01 -17.44 2.70
N CYS A 89 -26.68 -17.07 3.95
CA CYS A 89 -27.33 -15.98 4.67
C CYS A 89 -26.75 -14.60 4.32
N GLN A 90 -25.57 -14.55 3.69
CA GLN A 90 -25.04 -13.33 3.10
C GLN A 90 -25.64 -13.17 1.70
N ASN A 91 -26.65 -12.31 1.59
CA ASN A 91 -27.12 -11.76 0.32
C ASN A 91 -26.02 -10.88 -0.31
N LEU A 92 -24.88 -11.49 -0.68
CA LEU A 92 -23.84 -10.86 -1.46
C LEU A 92 -24.39 -10.68 -2.87
N ASN A 93 -25.01 -9.52 -3.08
CA ASN A 93 -25.49 -9.05 -4.37
C ASN A 93 -24.42 -9.33 -5.41
N THR A 94 -24.70 -10.29 -6.29
CA THR A 94 -23.76 -10.68 -7.33
C THR A 94 -23.79 -9.61 -8.41
N PHE A 95 -22.77 -8.76 -8.42
CA PHE A 95 -22.64 -7.74 -9.46
C PHE A 95 -22.07 -8.37 -10.74
N TRP A 96 -22.58 -7.91 -11.88
CA TRP A 96 -22.12 -8.32 -13.20
C TRP A 96 -21.59 -7.08 -13.92
N LYS A 97 -20.40 -7.19 -14.52
CA LYS A 97 -19.88 -6.19 -15.44
C LYS A 97 -20.01 -6.70 -16.86
N LEU A 98 -20.25 -5.77 -17.78
CA LEU A 98 -20.23 -6.05 -19.19
C LEU A 98 -18.78 -6.09 -19.65
N ASP A 99 -18.29 -7.28 -19.98
CA ASP A 99 -16.96 -7.49 -20.51
C ASP A 99 -17.01 -7.43 -22.04
N VAL A 100 -16.32 -6.46 -22.61
CA VAL A 100 -16.22 -6.25 -24.07
C VAL A 100 -15.13 -7.17 -24.61
N TRP A 101 -15.33 -8.48 -24.39
CA TRP A 101 -14.46 -9.48 -24.97
C TRP A 101 -14.80 -9.62 -26.46
N GLU A 102 -13.99 -9.00 -27.33
CA GLU A 102 -14.10 -9.19 -28.77
C GLU A 102 -13.48 -10.54 -29.14
N ASP A 103 -14.32 -11.52 -29.43
CA ASP A 103 -13.93 -12.70 -30.19
C ASP A 103 -13.94 -12.29 -31.68
N ASP A 104 -12.86 -12.59 -32.40
CA ASP A 104 -12.42 -12.03 -33.69
C ASP A 104 -13.35 -12.33 -34.88
N SER A 105 -14.56 -12.83 -34.61
CA SER A 105 -15.57 -13.09 -35.63
C SER A 105 -17.00 -12.74 -35.22
N ARG A 106 -17.29 -12.47 -33.93
CA ARG A 106 -18.65 -12.16 -33.45
C ARG A 106 -18.59 -11.22 -32.26
N ARG A 107 -18.91 -9.94 -32.50
CA ARG A 107 -19.17 -8.93 -31.47
C ARG A 107 -20.26 -9.40 -30.48
N ARG A 108 -19.86 -10.14 -29.46
CA ARG A 108 -20.74 -10.62 -28.39
C ARG A 108 -20.17 -10.15 -27.07
N LYS A 109 -20.88 -9.22 -26.43
CA LYS A 109 -20.56 -8.80 -25.07
C LYS A 109 -20.96 -9.92 -24.10
N ARG A 110 -20.10 -10.26 -23.15
CA ARG A 110 -20.41 -11.25 -22.09
C ARG A 110 -20.55 -10.55 -20.75
N PHE A 111 -21.42 -11.07 -19.89
CA PHE A 111 -21.47 -10.66 -18.50
C PHE A 111 -20.46 -11.49 -17.71
N VAL A 112 -19.52 -10.81 -17.05
CA VAL A 112 -18.56 -11.44 -16.13
C VAL A 112 -18.87 -10.93 -14.73
N ARG A 113 -18.75 -11.81 -13.74
CA ARG A 113 -18.95 -11.44 -12.35
C ARG A 113 -17.97 -10.33 -11.98
N ASN A 114 -18.47 -9.28 -11.34
CA ASN A 114 -17.68 -8.14 -10.92
C ASN A 114 -17.49 -8.20 -9.40
N PRO A 115 -16.35 -8.74 -8.91
CA PRO A 115 -16.09 -8.80 -7.47
C PRO A 115 -15.90 -7.40 -6.84
N TYR A 116 -15.57 -6.39 -7.65
CA TYR A 116 -15.44 -4.99 -7.22
C TYR A 116 -16.71 -4.17 -7.50
N GLY A 117 -17.81 -4.83 -7.89
CA GLY A 117 -19.06 -4.14 -8.15
C GLY A 117 -19.60 -3.48 -6.88
N CYS A 118 -20.24 -2.34 -7.05
CA CYS A 118 -20.95 -1.64 -5.99
C CYS A 118 -22.27 -1.10 -6.53
N HIS A 119 -23.20 -0.79 -5.63
CA HIS A 119 -24.49 -0.19 -6.00
C HIS A 119 -24.31 1.22 -6.56
N HIS A 120 -25.33 1.68 -7.28
CA HIS A 120 -25.33 2.98 -7.93
C HIS A 120 -25.09 4.15 -6.95
N SER A 121 -25.70 4.12 -5.76
CA SER A 121 -25.50 5.12 -4.71
C SER A 121 -24.04 5.19 -4.23
N ALA A 122 -23.41 4.03 -4.03
CA ALA A 122 -21.99 3.96 -3.65
C ALA A 122 -21.07 4.47 -4.76
N ALA A 123 -21.38 4.17 -6.02
CA ALA A 123 -20.64 4.71 -7.17
C ALA A 123 -20.82 6.23 -7.29
N CYS A 124 -22.04 6.74 -7.13
CA CYS A 124 -22.34 8.17 -7.14
C CYS A 124 -21.51 8.91 -6.08
N LEU A 125 -21.50 8.44 -4.83
CA LEU A 125 -20.69 9.01 -3.76
C LEU A 125 -19.19 9.01 -4.08
N LYS A 126 -18.65 7.93 -4.65
CA LYS A 126 -17.24 7.89 -5.08
C LYS A 126 -16.92 8.95 -6.13
N THR A 127 -17.77 9.10 -7.14
CA THR A 127 -17.56 10.11 -8.20
C THR A 127 -17.63 11.54 -7.66
N VAL A 128 -18.57 11.80 -6.74
CA VAL A 128 -18.76 13.10 -6.08
C VAL A 128 -17.52 13.47 -5.24
N LEU A 129 -16.92 12.50 -4.54
CA LEU A 129 -15.67 12.68 -3.78
C LEU A 129 -14.45 12.91 -4.69
N GLU A 130 -14.27 12.12 -5.74
CA GLU A 130 -13.14 12.25 -6.67
C GLU A 130 -13.18 13.58 -7.44
N ASN A 131 -14.38 14.05 -7.79
CA ASN A 131 -14.57 15.32 -8.48
C ASN A 131 -14.47 16.56 -7.57
N LYS A 132 -14.20 16.40 -6.26
CA LYS A 132 -14.15 17.49 -5.27
C LYS A 132 -15.35 18.44 -5.38
N SER A 133 -16.53 17.85 -5.53
CA SER A 133 -17.80 18.58 -5.59
C SER A 133 -18.12 19.27 -4.26
N SER A 134 -19.14 20.14 -4.26
CA SER A 134 -19.49 20.91 -3.06
C SER A 134 -19.87 20.02 -1.87
N ASP A 135 -19.56 20.43 -0.64
CA ASP A 135 -19.84 19.62 0.57
C ASP A 135 -21.31 19.19 0.66
N LYS A 136 -22.24 20.03 0.16
CA LYS A 136 -23.67 19.73 0.09
C LYS A 136 -24.00 18.56 -0.85
N GLU A 137 -23.27 18.42 -1.95
CA GLU A 137 -23.43 17.30 -2.88
C GLU A 137 -22.86 16.01 -2.31
N VAL A 138 -21.75 16.11 -1.57
CA VAL A 138 -21.15 14.99 -0.83
C VAL A 138 -22.12 14.46 0.21
N ASP A 139 -22.72 15.34 1.01
CA ASP A 139 -23.66 14.95 2.07
C ASP A 139 -24.95 14.34 1.50
N LYS A 140 -25.47 14.90 0.40
CA LYS A 140 -26.61 14.29 -0.30
C LYS A 140 -26.30 12.88 -0.81
N ALA A 141 -25.12 12.69 -1.42
CA ALA A 141 -24.70 11.37 -1.91
C ALA A 141 -24.49 10.36 -0.76
N ARG A 142 -24.08 10.82 0.43
CA ARG A 142 -24.00 10.00 1.65
C ARG A 142 -25.37 9.57 2.13
N GLU A 143 -26.33 10.49 2.19
CA GLU A 143 -27.71 10.18 2.57
C GLU A 143 -28.35 9.15 1.62
N ASP A 144 -28.14 9.30 0.32
CA ASP A 144 -28.67 8.36 -0.68
C ASP A 144 -28.06 6.96 -0.53
N LEU A 145 -26.75 6.86 -0.21
CA LEU A 145 -26.11 5.59 0.13
C LEU A 145 -26.70 4.97 1.40
N LEU A 146 -26.91 5.76 2.45
CA LEU A 146 -27.50 5.27 3.70
C LEU A 146 -28.92 4.74 3.49
N ARG A 147 -29.75 5.45 2.71
CA ARG A 147 -31.11 5.00 2.36
C ARG A 147 -31.09 3.65 1.63
N ASP A 148 -30.18 3.48 0.68
CA ASP A 148 -30.01 2.22 -0.04
C ASP A 148 -29.60 1.06 0.89
N LEU A 149 -28.68 1.30 1.84
CA LEU A 149 -28.22 0.29 2.79
C LEU A 149 -29.32 -0.14 3.78
N ILE A 150 -30.15 0.82 4.23
CA ILE A 150 -31.31 0.55 5.10
C ILE A 150 -32.37 -0.24 4.33
N ALA A 151 -32.68 0.15 3.09
CA ALA A 151 -33.67 -0.55 2.25
C ALA A 151 -33.29 -2.02 2.02
N GLN A 152 -31.99 -2.30 1.92
CA GLN A 152 -31.45 -3.65 1.78
C GLN A 152 -31.30 -4.40 3.10
N ARG A 153 -31.66 -3.79 4.24
CA ARG A 153 -31.52 -4.33 5.60
C ARG A 153 -30.07 -4.73 5.95
N LEU A 154 -29.09 -4.14 5.28
CA LEU A 154 -27.67 -4.34 5.57
C LEU A 154 -27.26 -3.59 6.83
N ILE A 155 -27.96 -2.49 7.13
CA ILE A 155 -27.83 -1.71 8.35
C ILE A 155 -29.22 -1.60 8.96
N SER A 156 -29.37 -2.02 10.21
CA SER A 156 -30.56 -1.76 11.00
C SER A 156 -30.30 -0.54 11.87
N LEU A 157 -30.63 0.64 11.34
CA LEU A 157 -30.84 1.81 12.17
C LEU A 157 -32.20 1.60 12.83
N GLY A 158 -32.19 1.18 14.09
CA GLY A 158 -33.42 0.91 14.84
C GLY A 158 -34.38 2.10 14.70
N SER A 159 -35.56 1.86 14.11
CA SER A 159 -36.74 2.73 14.08
C SER A 159 -36.50 4.25 14.21
N LEU A 160 -35.70 4.87 13.32
CA LEU A 160 -35.59 6.32 13.24
C LEU A 160 -35.92 6.81 11.83
N LYS A 161 -36.75 7.85 11.78
CA LYS A 161 -37.44 8.38 10.60
C LYS A 161 -36.42 8.93 9.58
N ALA A 162 -36.68 8.71 8.29
CA ALA A 162 -35.79 8.98 7.14
C ALA A 162 -35.42 10.47 6.85
N GLY A 163 -35.43 11.33 7.86
CA GLY A 163 -35.01 12.73 7.80
C GLY A 163 -34.23 13.23 9.04
N SER A 164 -33.91 12.34 10.00
CA SER A 164 -33.20 12.70 11.25
C SER A 164 -31.73 12.27 11.26
N ALA A 165 -31.29 11.47 10.28
CA ALA A 165 -30.05 10.69 10.36
C ALA A 165 -28.74 11.52 10.38
N LEU A 166 -28.76 12.80 10.03
CA LEU A 166 -27.57 13.67 10.12
C LEU A 166 -27.56 14.52 11.40
N SER A 167 -28.73 14.89 11.94
CA SER A 167 -28.82 15.73 13.14
C SER A 167 -28.65 14.93 14.44
N GLU A 168 -28.65 13.61 14.35
CA GLU A 168 -28.51 12.66 15.46
C GLU A 168 -27.25 11.79 15.28
N LEU A 169 -26.28 12.29 14.50
CA LEU A 169 -24.92 11.75 14.50
C LEU A 169 -24.14 12.56 15.53
N VAL A 170 -23.73 11.91 16.62
CA VAL A 170 -22.92 12.48 17.71
C VAL A 170 -21.83 13.36 17.11
N ASP A 171 -21.93 14.67 17.32
CA ASP A 171 -20.93 15.61 16.83
C ASP A 171 -19.81 15.80 17.87
N GLU A 172 -18.70 16.44 17.49
CA GLU A 172 -17.58 16.71 18.40
C GLU A 172 -18.01 17.48 19.67
N THR A 173 -19.14 18.21 19.63
CA THR A 173 -19.67 18.94 20.80
C THR A 173 -20.39 18.02 21.79
N ASP A 174 -20.95 16.90 21.33
CA ASP A 174 -21.52 15.86 22.19
C ASP A 174 -20.43 15.11 22.98
N PHE A 175 -19.23 14.94 22.42
CA PHE A 175 -18.09 14.35 23.16
C PHE A 175 -17.61 15.26 24.30
N GLU A 176 -17.55 16.57 24.08
CA GLU A 176 -17.24 17.56 25.14
C GLU A 176 -18.32 17.58 26.23
N LYS A 177 -19.58 17.39 25.85
CA LYS A 177 -20.69 17.30 26.78
C LYS A 177 -20.61 16.04 27.65
N TRP A 178 -20.28 14.88 27.09
CA TRP A 178 -20.05 13.66 27.87
C TRP A 178 -18.79 13.74 28.74
N ALA A 179 -17.75 14.47 28.30
CA ALA A 179 -16.54 14.68 29.09
C ALA A 179 -16.75 15.65 30.27
N THR A 180 -17.80 16.49 30.22
CA THR A 180 -18.13 17.46 31.26
C THR A 180 -19.29 17.04 32.16
N GLU A 181 -19.97 15.94 31.84
CA GLU A 181 -20.95 15.33 32.74
C GLU A 181 -20.24 14.88 34.03
N PRO A 182 -20.64 15.40 35.21
CA PRO A 182 -20.07 14.92 36.46
C PRO A 182 -20.51 13.47 36.69
N ASP A 183 -19.55 12.57 36.93
CA ASP A 183 -19.84 11.20 37.35
C ASP A 183 -20.80 11.26 38.54
N ALA A 184 -22.06 10.88 38.31
CA ALA A 184 -23.04 10.76 39.37
C ALA A 184 -22.46 9.77 40.39
N ALA A 185 -22.24 10.25 41.62
CA ALA A 185 -21.62 9.49 42.68
C ALA A 185 -22.22 8.08 42.75
N ILE A 186 -21.40 7.09 42.41
CA ILE A 186 -21.78 5.68 42.50
C ILE A 186 -21.98 5.39 43.99
N ASP A 187 -23.24 5.37 44.41
CA ASP A 187 -23.63 4.95 45.75
C ASP A 187 -23.38 3.44 45.88
N LEU A 188 -22.20 3.10 46.41
CA LEU A 188 -21.67 1.74 46.57
C LEU A 188 -22.40 0.91 47.65
N GLN A 189 -23.59 1.32 48.13
CA GLN A 189 -24.29 0.66 49.24
C GLN A 189 -25.74 0.18 49.01
N LYS A 190 -26.12 -0.25 47.80
CA LYS A 190 -27.29 -1.16 47.69
C LYS A 190 -27.07 -2.30 46.71
N GLY A 191 -26.56 -3.40 47.28
CA GLY A 191 -26.26 -4.64 46.60
C GLY A 191 -27.42 -5.24 45.82
N ARG A 192 -27.06 -5.72 44.62
CA ARG A 192 -27.60 -6.88 43.89
C ARG A 192 -29.06 -7.24 44.19
N LYS A 193 -29.96 -6.84 43.30
CA LYS A 193 -31.18 -7.62 43.02
C LYS A 193 -31.13 -8.09 41.57
N PHE A 194 -30.59 -9.29 41.37
CA PHE A 194 -30.83 -10.05 40.15
C PHE A 194 -32.24 -10.64 40.23
N PRO A 195 -33.12 -10.43 39.24
CA PRO A 195 -34.40 -11.12 39.19
C PRO A 195 -34.16 -12.61 38.86
N LYS A 196 -34.57 -13.50 39.78
CA LYS A 196 -34.65 -14.95 39.52
C LYS A 196 -35.71 -15.18 38.43
N SER A 197 -35.27 -15.51 37.22
CA SER A 197 -36.13 -16.10 36.20
C SER A 197 -36.37 -17.58 36.53
N TYR A 198 -37.61 -18.00 36.31
CA TYR A 198 -38.21 -19.26 36.70
C TYR A 198 -37.55 -20.47 36.04
N LEU A 199 -37.15 -21.47 36.84
CA LEU A 199 -36.99 -22.86 36.41
C LEU A 199 -38.36 -23.53 36.46
N ALA A 200 -38.99 -23.70 35.30
CA ALA A 200 -40.13 -24.59 35.15
C ALA A 200 -39.62 -26.04 35.14
N VAL A 201 -39.93 -26.76 36.22
CA VAL A 201 -39.80 -28.22 36.31
C VAL A 201 -40.94 -28.82 35.50
N ASN A 202 -40.64 -29.46 34.36
CA ASN A 202 -41.56 -30.41 33.75
C ASN A 202 -41.22 -31.81 34.23
N LYS A 203 -42.11 -32.36 35.04
CA LYS A 203 -42.24 -33.80 35.28
C LYS A 203 -43.03 -34.41 34.13
N SER A 204 -42.48 -35.45 33.52
CA SER A 204 -43.23 -36.60 32.97
C SER A 204 -42.33 -37.82 33.09
#